data_AF-D4Z229-F1
#
_entry.id   AF-D4Z229-F1
#
_cell.length_a   1.000
_cell.length_b   1.000
_cell.length_c   1.000
_cell.angle_alpha   90.00
_cell.angle_beta   90.00
_cell.angle_gamma   90.00
#
_symmetry.space_group_name_H-M   'P 1'
#
loop_
_entity.id
_entity.type
_entity.pdbx_description
1 polymer ?
#
loop_
_entity_poly.entity_id
_entity_poly.type
_entity_poly.pdbx_seq_one_letter_code
_entity_poly.pdbx_strand_id
1 'polypeptide(L)' 'MPQIEVQVVARTWVNRRITVDAPNEEIAAGQAIALAKASLGDWEVAGARDYIQVRMDPQDLTDFGTDEIRIEE' A
#
# COMPACT_ATOMS: atom_id res chain seq x y z
N MET A 1 19.98 4.44 0.65
CA MET A 1 18.84 4.25 1.58
C MET A 1 18.26 2.89 1.25
N PRO A 2 17.87 2.05 2.22
CA PRO A 2 17.30 0.76 1.91
C PRO A 2 15.96 0.93 1.19
N GLN A 3 15.63 -0.03 0.33
CA GLN A 3 14.30 -0.14 -0.26
C GLN A 3 13.39 -0.88 0.71
N ILE A 4 12.20 -0.34 0.93
CA ILE A 4 11.24 -0.89 1.88
C ILE A 4 9.91 -1.09 1.15
N GLU A 5 9.48 -2.34 1.02
CA GLU A 5 8.16 -2.71 0.53
C GLU A 5 7.15 -2.56 1.68
N VAL A 6 6.11 -1.77 1.45
CA VAL A 6 5.02 -1.54 2.40
C VAL A 6 3.70 -1.98 1.79
N GLN A 7 2.97 -2.84 2.50
CA GLN A 7 1.58 -3.16 2.20
C GLN A 7 0.67 -2.12 2.83
N VAL A 8 0.12 -1.25 1.99
CA VAL A 8 -0.90 -0.26 2.36
C VAL A 8 -2.28 -0.91 2.31
N VAL A 9 -3.02 -0.80 3.40
CA VAL A 9 -4.44 -1.19 3.49
C VAL A 9 -5.31 0.04 3.37
N ALA A 10 -6.43 -0.09 2.65
CA ALA A 10 -7.50 0.90 2.62
C ALA A 10 -8.86 0.18 2.64
N ARG A 11 -9.89 0.84 3.16
CA ARG A 11 -11.29 0.34 3.18
C ARG A 11 -11.38 -1.15 3.56
N THR A 12 -10.85 -1.48 4.74
CA THR A 12 -10.86 -2.79 5.45
C THR A 12 -10.31 -4.03 4.70
N TRP A 13 -10.27 -4.07 3.36
CA TRP A 13 -9.93 -5.28 2.58
C TRP A 13 -9.22 -4.99 1.26
N VAL A 14 -8.82 -3.74 1.01
CA VAL A 14 -8.13 -3.32 -0.21
C VAL A 14 -6.65 -3.13 0.13
N ASN A 15 -5.77 -3.87 -0.55
CA ASN A 15 -4.34 -3.86 -0.30
C ASN A 15 -3.59 -3.29 -1.50
N ARG A 16 -2.45 -2.64 -1.27
CA ARG A 16 -1.52 -2.26 -2.33
C ARG A 16 -0.10 -2.29 -1.80
N ARG A 17 0.79 -2.95 -2.54
CA ARG A 17 2.22 -2.97 -2.24
C ARG A 17 2.91 -1.78 -2.88
N ILE A 18 3.70 -1.05 -2.11
CA ILE A 18 4.45 0.12 -2.55
C ILE A 18 5.86 0.01 -1.99
N THR A 19 6.85 0.01 -2.89
CA THR A 19 8.26 0.10 -2.52
C THR A 19 8.68 1.56 -2.45
N VAL A 20 9.32 1.96 -1.35
CA VAL A 20 9.85 3.31 -1.14
C VAL A 20 11.28 3.27 -0.64
N ASP A 21 12.06 4.29 -1.00
CA ASP A 21 13.39 4.53 -0.43
C ASP A 21 13.25 5.32 0.88
N ALA A 22 13.50 4.67 2.01
CA ALA A 22 13.33 5.28 3.32
C ALA A 22 14.42 4.82 4.30
N PRO A 23 14.82 5.66 5.28
CA PRO A 23 15.85 5.30 6.25
C PRO A 23 15.37 4.29 7.30
N ASN A 24 14.06 4.14 7.50
CA ASN A 24 13.43 3.21 8.43
C ASN A 24 11.96 2.93 8.05
N GLU A 25 11.36 1.97 8.73
CA GLU A 25 9.98 1.50 8.51
C GLU A 25 8.93 2.58 8.80
N GLU A 26 9.14 3.41 9.84
CA GLU A 26 8.21 4.49 10.21
C GLU A 26 8.07 5.52 9.09
N ILE A 27 9.20 5.96 8.53
CA ILE A 27 9.23 6.90 7.41
C ILE A 27 8.68 6.22 6.15
N ALA A 28 9.00 4.94 5.93
CA ALA A 28 8.48 4.18 4.80
C ALA A 28 6.95 4.09 4.83
N ALA A 29 6.35 3.78 5.98
CA ALA A 29 4.91 3.67 6.16
C ALA A 29 4.19 4.99 5.83
N GLY A 30 4.68 6.12 6.35
CA GLY A 30 4.13 7.43 6.06
C GLY A 30 4.21 7.80 4.56
N GLN A 31 5.36 7.53 3.93
CA GLN A 31 5.54 7.77 2.50
C GLN A 31 4.67 6.88 1.63
N ALA A 32 4.57 5.58 1.95
CA ALA A 32 3.74 4.64 1.22
C ALA A 32 2.26 5.03 1.26
N ILE A 33 1.74 5.43 2.43
CA ILE A 33 0.35 5.95 2.55
C ILE A 33 0.17 7.21 1.70
N ALA A 34 1.12 8.14 1.72
CA ALA A 34 1.04 9.36 0.93
C ALA A 34 0.99 9.05 -0.58
N LEU A 35 1.83 8.13 -1.05
CA LEU A 35 1.85 7.67 -2.45
C LEU A 35 0.57 6.93 -2.84
N ALA A 36 0.05 6.09 -1.94
CA ALA A 36 -1.21 5.40 -2.13
C ALA A 36 -2.37 6.38 -2.31
N LYS A 37 -2.39 7.48 -1.56
CA LYS A 37 -3.41 8.55 -1.65
C LYS A 37 -3.25 9.43 -2.90
N ALA A 38 -2.01 9.63 -3.35
CA ALA A 38 -1.72 10.57 -4.44
C ALA A 38 -1.90 9.97 -5.84
N SER A 39 -1.97 8.64 -5.98
CA SER A 39 -1.93 7.98 -7.29
C SER A 39 -2.98 6.89 -7.46
N LEU A 40 -3.65 6.92 -8.62
CA LEU A 40 -4.32 5.75 -9.16
C LEU A 40 -3.32 4.58 -9.19
N GLY A 41 -3.75 3.43 -8.70
CA GLY A 41 -2.92 2.23 -8.68
C GLY A 41 -3.75 0.97 -8.79
N ASP A 42 -3.05 -0.13 -9.04
CA ASP A 42 -3.62 -1.46 -8.97
C ASP A 42 -3.70 -1.86 -7.50
N TRP A 43 -4.93 -1.98 -7.04
CA TRP A 43 -5.26 -2.39 -5.69
C TRP A 43 -5.73 -3.84 -5.70
N GLU A 44 -5.25 -4.62 -4.75
CA GLU A 44 -5.64 -6.00 -4.55
C GLU A 44 -6.85 -6.06 -3.61
N VAL A 45 -7.95 -6.62 -4.07
CA VAL A 45 -9.12 -6.91 -3.24
C VAL A 45 -9.31 -8.42 -3.11
N ALA A 46 -9.69 -8.87 -1.92
CA ALA A 46 -10.04 -10.26 -1.68
C ALA A 46 -11.24 -10.65 -2.55
N GLY A 47 -11.02 -11.48 -3.57
CA GLY A 47 -12.08 -12.10 -4.35
C GLY A 47 -12.59 -13.38 -3.69
N ALA A 48 -13.59 -14.02 -4.30
CA ALA A 48 -14.26 -15.20 -3.73
C ALA A 48 -13.35 -16.45 -3.60
N ARG A 49 -12.19 -16.47 -4.27
CA ARG A 49 -11.21 -17.57 -4.25
C ARG A 49 -9.77 -17.09 -4.23
N ASP A 50 -9.49 -15.97 -4.91
CA ASP A 50 -8.17 -15.37 -5.05
C ASP A 50 -8.25 -13.85 -4.93
N TYR A 51 -7.13 -13.17 -4.67
CA TYR A 51 -7.05 -11.72 -4.79
C TYR A 51 -7.16 -11.30 -6.25
N ILE A 52 -7.94 -10.25 -6.51
CA ILE A 52 -8.04 -9.64 -7.84
C ILE A 52 -7.45 -8.24 -7.81
N GLN A 53 -6.71 -7.87 -8.86
CA GLN A 53 -6.21 -6.52 -9.04
C GLN A 53 -7.28 -5.65 -9.71
N VAL A 54 -7.59 -4.53 -9.09
CA VAL A 54 -8.58 -3.55 -9.54
C VAL A 54 -7.97 -2.17 -9.48
N ARG A 55 -8.09 -1.43 -10.57
CA ARG A 55 -7.68 -0.04 -10.61
C ARG A 55 -8.72 0.81 -9.88
N MET A 56 -8.35 1.37 -8.74
CA MET A 56 -9.24 2.21 -7.93
C MET A 56 -8.66 3.61 -7.76
N ASP A 57 -9.54 4.61 -7.78
CA ASP A 57 -9.17 5.97 -7.42
C ASP A 57 -9.02 6.06 -5.90
N PRO A 58 -7.85 6.49 -5.38
CA PRO A 58 -7.66 6.60 -3.95
C PRO A 58 -8.58 7.63 -3.28
N GLN A 59 -9.22 8.54 -4.03
CA GLN A 59 -10.24 9.45 -3.48
C GLN A 59 -11.52 8.71 -3.05
N ASP A 60 -11.79 7.53 -3.63
CA ASP A 60 -12.93 6.67 -3.26
C ASP A 60 -12.59 5.72 -2.08
N LEU A 61 -11.36 5.78 -1.57
CA LEU A 61 -10.85 4.95 -0.49
C LEU A 61 -10.73 5.74 0.81
N THR A 62 -10.96 5.07 1.94
CA THR A 62 -10.86 5.63 3.29
C THR A 62 -10.01 4.72 4.18
N ASP A 63 -9.69 5.19 5.40
CA ASP A 63 -9.06 4.36 6.44
C ASP A 63 -7.71 3.75 6.03
N PHE A 64 -6.87 4.57 5.36
CA PHE A 64 -5.53 4.16 4.95
C PHE A 64 -4.64 3.83 6.15
N GLY A 65 -4.01 2.66 6.11
CA GLY A 65 -3.02 2.20 7.08
C GLY A 65 -1.99 1.30 6.42
N THR A 66 -1.18 0.62 7.24
CA THR A 66 -0.17 -0.35 6.79
C THR A 66 -0.33 -1.65 7.56
N ASP A 67 -0.15 -2.78 6.88
CA ASP A 67 -0.33 -4.12 7.45
C ASP A 67 0.96 -4.94 7.47
N GLU A 68 1.80 -4.79 6.45
CA GLU A 68 3.11 -5.48 6.36
C GLU A 68 4.19 -4.50 5.87
N ILE A 69 5.40 -4.59 6.44
CA ILE A 69 6.58 -3.83 6.02
C ILE A 69 7.75 -4.79 5.90
N ARG A 70 8.44 -4.77 4.76
CA ARG A 70 9.61 -5.59 4.47
C ARG A 70 10.74 -4.72 3.95
N ILE A 71 11.94 -4.95 4.48
CA ILE A 71 13.16 -4.28 4.01
C ILE A 71 13.81 -5.20 2.98
N GLU A 72 13.98 -4.72 1.76
CA GLU A 72 14.77 -5.43 0.74
C GLU A 72 16.26 -5.12 0.99
N GLU A 73 17.05 -6.17 1.24
CA GLU A 73 18.50 -6.13 1.50
C GLU A 73 19.33 -6.05 0.21
#